data_AF-A0A2E5M3L1-F1
#
_entry.id   AF-A0A2E5M3L1-F1
#
_cell.length_a   1.000
_cell.length_b   1.000
_cell.length_c   1.000
_cell.angle_alpha   90.00
_cell.angle_beta   90.00
_cell.angle_gamma   90.00
#
_symmetry.space_group_name_H-M   'P 1'
#
loop_
_entity.id
_entity.type
_entity.pdbx_description
1 polymer ?
#
loop_
_entity_poly.entity_id
_entity_poly.type
_entity_poly.pdbx_seq_one_letter_code
_entity_poly.pdbx_strand_id
1 'polypeptide(L)'
;MPSKEKPYKFVVRLPLEMRVQIAESAQHYRRSMNSDIVARLHQSFSGIPTDASERGLAPPLHEQLERILKPQLTQEEHELIRTYRRLSKDKRQALQSLLT
;
A
#
# COMPACT_ATOMS: atom_id res chain seq x y z
N MET A 1 23.63 -4.48 30.10
CA MET A 1 22.32 -3.83 30.30
C MET A 1 21.90 -3.22 28.97
N PRO A 2 20.84 -3.70 28.29
CA PRO A 2 20.41 -3.08 27.04
C PRO A 2 19.84 -1.69 27.36
N SER A 3 20.46 -0.67 26.76
CA SER A 3 20.03 0.72 26.85
C SER A 3 18.57 0.83 26.41
N LYS A 4 17.69 1.38 27.25
CA LYS A 4 16.32 1.73 26.84
C LYS A 4 16.42 2.80 25.76
N GLU A 5 16.39 2.40 24.50
CA GLU A 5 16.30 3.34 23.38
C GLU A 5 15.05 4.20 23.56
N LYS A 6 15.24 5.53 23.62
CA LYS A 6 14.13 6.46 23.70
C LYS A 6 13.40 6.44 22.35
N PRO A 7 12.09 6.18 22.30
CA PRO A 7 11.35 6.22 21.05
C PRO A 7 11.39 7.64 20.48
N TYR A 8 11.84 7.77 19.22
CA TYR A 8 11.80 9.03 18.50
C TYR A 8 10.34 9.41 18.19
N LYS A 9 9.95 10.64 18.52
CA LYS A 9 8.62 11.19 18.19
C LYS A 9 8.72 12.08 16.97
N PHE A 10 8.08 11.67 15.88
CA PHE A 10 7.99 12.47 14.66
C PHE A 10 6.64 13.18 14.60
N VAL A 11 6.66 14.50 14.38
CA VAL A 11 5.44 15.29 14.19
C VAL A 11 5.22 15.45 12.69
N VAL A 12 4.17 14.81 12.18
CA VAL A 12 3.79 14.88 10.76
C VAL A 12 2.71 15.94 10.58
N ARG A 13 2.94 16.88 9.65
CA ARG A 13 1.93 17.85 9.23
C ARG A 13 1.22 17.30 8.00
N LEU A 14 -0.10 17.22 8.08
CA LEU A 14 -0.95 16.69 7.02
C LEU A 14 -2.00 17.74 6.63
N PRO A 15 -2.37 17.82 5.34
CA PRO A 15 -3.57 18.53 4.92
C PRO A 15 -4.81 18.01 5.67
N LEU A 16 -5.81 18.88 5.86
CA LEU A 16 -7.02 18.55 6.61
C LEU A 16 -7.70 17.28 6.08
N GLU A 17 -7.84 17.20 4.77
CA GLU A 17 -8.47 16.07 4.07
C GLU A 17 -7.77 14.74 4.39
N MET A 18 -6.43 14.69 4.29
CA MET A 18 -5.67 13.48 4.63
C MET A 18 -5.82 13.10 6.10
N ARG A 19 -5.87 14.09 7.01
CA ARG A 19 -6.04 13.83 8.44
C ARG A 19 -7.41 13.21 8.72
N VAL A 20 -8.47 13.67 8.06
CA VAL A 20 -9.82 13.10 8.17
C VAL A 20 -9.83 11.66 7.68
N GLN A 21 -9.25 11.40 6.50
CA GLN A 21 -9.18 10.04 5.94
C GLN A 21 -8.42 9.06 6.86
N ILE A 22 -7.33 9.51 7.50
CA ILE A 22 -6.59 8.69 8.46
C ILE A 22 -7.40 8.46 9.74
N ALA A 23 -8.16 9.47 10.21
CA ALA A 23 -9.02 9.32 11.39
C ALA A 23 -10.13 8.30 11.15
N GLU A 24 -10.80 8.35 10.00
CA GLU A 24 -11.85 7.40 9.60
C GLU A 24 -11.29 5.98 9.49
N SER A 25 -10.13 5.81 8.83
CA SER A 25 -9.43 4.53 8.75
C SER A 25 -9.10 3.98 10.15
N ALA A 26 -8.51 4.81 11.00
CA ALA A 26 -8.12 4.42 12.34
C ALA A 26 -9.33 3.97 13.18
N GLN A 27 -10.46 4.67 13.07
CA GLN A 27 -11.73 4.28 13.70
C GLN A 27 -12.23 2.94 13.16
N HIS A 28 -12.19 2.73 11.83
CA HIS A 28 -12.60 1.48 11.20
C HIS A 28 -11.80 0.28 11.73
N TYR A 29 -10.48 0.43 11.85
CA TYR A 29 -9.58 -0.60 12.40
C TYR A 29 -9.47 -0.60 13.93
N ARG A 30 -10.31 0.20 14.62
CA ARG A 30 -10.33 0.34 16.09
C ARG A 30 -8.94 0.59 16.70
N ARG A 31 -8.13 1.41 16.01
CA ARG A 31 -6.76 1.76 16.43
C ARG A 31 -6.57 3.26 16.47
N SER A 32 -5.48 3.72 17.09
CA SER A 32 -5.13 5.14 17.05
C SER A 32 -4.65 5.56 15.66
N MET A 33 -4.82 6.84 15.30
CA MET A 33 -4.26 7.39 14.06
C MET A 33 -2.75 7.14 13.93
N ASN A 34 -2.01 7.21 15.05
CA ASN A 34 -0.58 6.93 15.05
C ASN A 34 -0.29 5.47 14.70
N SER A 35 -1.03 4.52 15.29
CA SER A 35 -0.94 3.10 14.96
C SER A 35 -1.30 2.82 13.50
N ASP A 36 -2.24 3.57 12.94
CA ASP A 36 -2.65 3.46 11.54
C ASP A 36 -1.54 3.94 10.58
N ILE A 37 -0.95 5.10 10.86
CA ILE A 37 0.18 5.65 10.10
C ILE A 37 1.38 4.70 10.14
N VAL A 38 1.74 4.19 11.32
CA VAL A 38 2.87 3.27 11.49
C VAL A 38 2.66 1.98 10.67
N ALA A 39 1.45 1.41 10.69
CA ALA A 39 1.15 0.21 9.92
C ALA A 39 1.26 0.44 8.39
N ARG A 40 0.74 1.57 7.90
CA ARG A 40 0.86 1.95 6.48
C ARG A 40 2.30 2.20 6.07
N LEU A 41 3.11 2.80 6.95
CA LEU A 41 4.55 2.99 6.73
C LEU A 41 5.27 1.64 6.68
N HIS A 42 5.00 0.72 7.61
CA HIS A 42 5.53 -0.64 7.57
C HIS A 42 5.18 -1.33 6.24
N GLN A 43 3.92 -1.28 5.81
CA GLN A 43 3.49 -1.81 4.52
C GLN A 43 4.27 -1.19 3.34
N SER A 44 4.48 0.13 3.37
CA SER A 44 5.21 0.85 2.33
C SER A 44 6.69 0.46 2.28
N PHE A 45 7.32 0.25 3.43
CA PHE A 45 8.72 -0.17 3.55
C PHE A 45 8.93 -1.66 3.26
N SER A 46 7.94 -2.52 3.49
CA SER A 46 8.00 -3.95 3.18
C SER A 46 7.96 -4.28 1.68
N GLY A 47 7.88 -3.27 0.80
CA GLY A 47 7.91 -3.43 -0.65
C GLY A 47 6.53 -3.65 -1.27
N ILE A 48 6.45 -3.42 -2.58
CA ILE A 48 5.22 -3.51 -3.40
C ILE A 48 4.47 -4.81 -3.06
N PRO A 49 3.18 -4.76 -2.69
CA PRO A 49 2.46 -5.92 -2.19
C PRO A 49 2.48 -7.04 -3.23
N THR A 50 2.88 -8.24 -2.79
CA THR A 50 2.55 -9.48 -3.49
C THR A 50 1.13 -9.85 -3.07
N ASP A 51 0.28 -10.28 -4.01
CA ASP A 51 -1.19 -10.48 -3.88
C ASP A 51 -1.71 -11.14 -2.58
N ALA A 52 -0.86 -11.83 -1.82
CA ALA A 52 -1.19 -12.43 -0.53
C ALA A 52 -1.30 -11.40 0.62
N SER A 53 -0.52 -10.31 0.57
CA SER A 53 -0.51 -9.28 1.62
C SER A 53 -1.70 -8.32 1.51
N GLU A 54 -2.26 -8.13 0.31
CA GLU A 54 -3.47 -7.32 0.10
C GLU A 54 -4.73 -8.03 0.61
N ARG A 55 -4.85 -9.36 0.42
CA ARG A 55 -6.01 -10.13 0.87
C ARG A 55 -6.17 -10.22 2.39
N GLY A 56 -5.07 -10.15 3.15
CA GLY A 56 -5.11 -10.25 4.61
C GLY A 56 -5.64 -9.00 5.32
N LEU A 57 -5.69 -7.85 4.63
CA LEU A 57 -6.05 -6.55 5.22
C LEU A 57 -7.12 -5.79 4.42
N ALA A 58 -7.57 -6.34 3.28
CA ALA A 58 -8.63 -5.74 2.49
C ALA A 58 -9.98 -5.79 3.26
N PRO A 59 -10.75 -4.69 3.30
CA PRO A 59 -12.08 -4.71 3.93
C PRO A 59 -12.99 -5.76 3.26
N PRO A 60 -14.00 -6.30 3.98
CA PRO A 60 -15.02 -7.10 3.31
C PRO A 60 -15.62 -6.26 2.16
N LEU A 61 -15.72 -6.86 0.97
CA LEU A 61 -16.16 -6.26 -0.30
C LEU A 61 -15.12 -5.42 -1.07
N HIS A 62 -13.86 -5.34 -0.64
CA HIS A 62 -12.82 -4.60 -1.38
C HIS A 62 -12.65 -5.09 -2.83
N GLU A 63 -12.60 -6.41 -3.04
CA GLU A 63 -12.54 -6.99 -4.38
C GLU A 63 -13.78 -6.64 -5.22
N GLN A 64 -14.97 -6.57 -4.61
CA GLN A 64 -16.20 -6.18 -5.31
C GLN A 64 -16.19 -4.71 -5.71
N LEU A 65 -15.71 -3.81 -4.84
CA LEU A 65 -15.60 -2.39 -5.13
C LEU A 65 -14.53 -2.09 -6.17
N GLU A 66 -13.37 -2.76 -6.11
CA GLU A 66 -12.35 -2.72 -7.17
C GLU A 66 -12.93 -3.16 -8.52
N ARG A 67 -13.74 -4.23 -8.54
CA ARG A 67 -14.42 -4.73 -9.75
C ARG A 67 -15.45 -3.75 -10.34
N ILE A 68 -16.06 -2.92 -9.51
CA ILE A 68 -17.09 -1.95 -9.90
C ILE A 68 -16.46 -0.63 -10.35
N LEU A 69 -15.39 -0.19 -9.69
CA LEU A 69 -14.83 1.16 -9.85
C LEU A 69 -13.65 1.23 -10.82
N LYS A 70 -12.94 0.12 -11.05
CA LYS A 70 -11.89 0.06 -12.08
C LYS A 70 -12.45 -0.54 -13.37
N PRO A 71 -11.97 -0.09 -14.54
CA PRO A 71 -12.08 -0.90 -15.75
C PRO A 71 -11.56 -2.28 -15.40
N GLN A 72 -12.40 -3.31 -15.57
CA GLN A 72 -12.00 -4.68 -15.29
C GLN A 72 -10.87 -5.02 -16.25
N LEU A 73 -9.63 -4.88 -15.77
CA LEU A 73 -8.45 -5.33 -16.48
C LEU A 73 -8.70 -6.80 -16.83
N THR A 74 -8.45 -7.17 -18.08
CA THR A 74 -8.59 -8.57 -18.49
C THR A 74 -7.62 -9.43 -17.68
N GLN A 75 -7.84 -10.74 -17.67
CA GLN A 75 -6.93 -11.69 -17.01
C GLN A 75 -5.48 -11.51 -17.51
N GLU A 76 -5.34 -11.24 -18.82
CA GLU A 76 -4.05 -11.02 -19.48
C GLU A 76 -3.37 -9.74 -18.99
N GLU A 77 -4.12 -8.65 -18.83
CA GLU A 77 -3.58 -7.39 -18.32
C GLU A 77 -3.13 -7.50 -16.87
N HIS A 78 -3.86 -8.25 -16.03
CA HIS A 78 -3.44 -8.57 -14.67
C HIS A 78 -2.13 -9.36 -14.65
N GLU A 79 -2.01 -10.38 -15.49
CA GLU A 79 -0.79 -11.18 -15.60
C GLU A 79 0.39 -10.36 -16.10
N LEU A 80 0.17 -9.47 -17.08
CA LEU A 80 1.20 -8.57 -17.58
C LEU A 80 1.73 -7.64 -16.48
N ILE A 81 0.83 -7.03 -15.70
CA ILE A 81 1.19 -6.14 -14.59
C ILE A 81 1.97 -6.91 -13.51
N ARG A 82 1.54 -8.14 -13.17
CA ARG A 82 2.25 -8.99 -12.19
C ARG A 82 3.66 -9.32 -12.67
N THR A 83 3.80 -9.71 -13.93
CA THR A 83 5.10 -10.04 -14.52
C THR A 83 6.01 -8.81 -14.55
N TYR A 84 5.48 -7.67 -14.96
CA TYR A 84 6.20 -6.40 -15.00
C TYR A 84 6.71 -5.96 -13.61
N ARG A 85 5.87 -6.08 -12.57
CA ARG A 85 6.26 -5.72 -11.19
C ARG A 85 7.35 -6.63 -10.62
N ARG A 86 7.43 -7.88 -11.06
CA ARG A 86 8.47 -8.86 -10.65
C ARG A 86 9.81 -8.63 -11.34
N LEU A 87 9.87 -7.85 -12.41
CA LEU A 87 11.13 -7.54 -13.09
C LEU A 87 12.00 -6.60 -12.24
N SER A 88 13.33 -6.74 -12.36
CA SER A 88 14.28 -5.79 -11.77
C SER A 88 14.12 -4.40 -12.40
N LYS A 89 14.58 -3.37 -11.70
CA LYS A 89 14.48 -1.98 -12.16
C LYS A 89 15.08 -1.79 -13.55
N ASP A 90 16.25 -2.39 -13.80
CA ASP A 90 16.95 -2.31 -15.08
C ASP A 90 16.16 -2.98 -16.20
N LYS A 91 15.55 -4.14 -15.93
CA LYS A 91 14.70 -4.86 -16.89
C LYS A 91 13.41 -4.09 -17.20
N ARG A 92 12.83 -3.41 -16.21
CA ARG A 92 11.67 -2.52 -16.42
C ARG A 92 12.02 -1.32 -17.29
N GLN A 93 13.16 -0.68 -17.03
CA GLN A 93 13.62 0.45 -17.85
C GLN A 93 13.94 0.02 -19.29
N ALA A 94 14.60 -1.12 -19.48
CA ALA A 94 14.85 -1.67 -20.81
C ALA A 94 13.55 -1.99 -21.57
N LEU A 95 12.56 -2.56 -20.86
CA LEU A 95 11.26 -2.89 -21.45
C LEU A 95 10.46 -1.61 -21.79
N GLN A 96 10.54 -0.57 -20.97
CA GLN A 96 9.96 0.74 -21.29
C GLN A 96 10.64 1.38 -22.51
N SER A 97 11.97 1.32 -22.62
CA SER A 97 12.70 1.85 -23.79
C SER A 97 12.45 1.10 -25.09
N LEU A 98 11.88 -0.11 -25.02
CA LEU A 98 11.56 -0.92 -26.19
C LEU A 98 10.13 -0.68 -26.69
N LEU A 99 9.24 -0.24 -25.79
CA LEU A 99 7.83 0.04 -26.08
C LEU A 99 7.57 1.52 -26.43
N THR A 100 8.56 2.39 -26.22
CA THR A 100 8.50 3.84 -26.47
C THR A 100 9.54 4.21 -27.51
#